data_AF-A0A933AP38-F1
#
_entry.id   AF-A0A933AP38-F1
#
_cell.length_a   1.000
_cell.length_b   1.000
_cell.length_c   1.000
_cell.angle_alpha   90.00
_cell.angle_beta   90.00
_cell.angle_gamma   90.00
#
_symmetry.space_group_name_H-M   'P 1'
#
loop_
_entity.id
_entity.type
_entity.pdbx_description
1 polymer ?
#
loop_
_entity_poly.entity_id
_entity_poly.type
_entity_poly.pdbx_seq_one_letter_code
_entity_poly.pdbx_strand_id
1 'polypeptide(L)'
;MVSHGAAVTQIRIAAVVSDYFHLLAASFWVGGLFYLALAVPPVMKAMRQSKYAGRLQESGVFCPASHVMAVSRFSALALLSVGALLVTGLYSSWAQVTVFRAVATPYGIVLLAKLELVVPLLMLAAFNSFWVRPRLALQPNALRMLRKVVTAEAILAVLVLLSVGVLVSLDPARQAASAPRVGQSSDQAFTASVEGANIKMTVDPGQLGSNLVTVFITDRAGRAITNATQVTVGLTFLDRDIGIEVIPALDHGFGVWVAHEANFSVAGKWRATITVVRPDAFDARTAFEFIVPLGPGQTPASITPSPSTGKLLFALELVLIGLLFFGVGAIGLGRGAPGFRLSEVLGTVATLAGLALAMLG
;
A
#
# COMPACT_ATOMS: atom_id res chain seq x y z
N MET A 1 -29.09 -2.18 -6.36
CA MET A 1 -27.86 -1.37 -6.24
C MET A 1 -26.90 -1.90 -5.16
N VAL A 2 -26.63 -3.21 -5.07
CA VAL A 2 -25.87 -3.81 -3.94
C VAL A 2 -24.42 -4.22 -4.30
N SER A 3 -23.99 -4.19 -5.56
CA SER A 3 -22.73 -4.86 -5.95
C SER A 3 -21.44 -4.05 -5.72
N HIS A 4 -21.45 -2.71 -5.81
CA HIS A 4 -20.22 -1.92 -5.63
C HIS A 4 -19.78 -1.81 -4.15
N GLY A 5 -20.72 -1.65 -3.23
CA GLY A 5 -20.41 -1.62 -1.79
C GLY A 5 -19.90 -2.96 -1.27
N ALA A 6 -20.50 -4.07 -1.72
CA ALA A 6 -20.08 -5.41 -1.32
C ALA A 6 -18.66 -5.76 -1.81
N ALA A 7 -18.31 -5.42 -3.06
CA ALA A 7 -16.99 -5.70 -3.63
C ALA A 7 -15.85 -4.95 -2.91
N VAL A 8 -16.06 -3.66 -2.59
CA VAL A 8 -15.08 -2.86 -1.83
C VAL A 8 -14.96 -3.36 -0.38
N THR A 9 -16.07 -3.82 0.22
CA THR A 9 -16.08 -4.38 1.57
C THR A 9 -15.35 -5.73 1.63
N GLN A 10 -15.49 -6.57 0.60
CA GLN A 10 -14.80 -7.86 0.53
C GLN A 10 -13.28 -7.73 0.48
N ILE A 11 -12.73 -6.83 -0.36
CA ILE A 11 -11.28 -6.56 -0.37
C ILE A 11 -10.81 -6.01 0.97
N ARG A 12 -11.62 -5.13 1.60
CA ARG A 12 -11.27 -4.54 2.89
C ARG A 12 -11.11 -5.62 3.97
N ILE A 13 -12.04 -6.58 4.04
CA ILE A 13 -11.96 -7.67 5.01
C ILE A 13 -10.74 -8.56 4.73
N ALA A 14 -10.52 -8.95 3.47
CA ALA A 14 -9.36 -9.75 3.08
C ALA A 14 -8.03 -9.07 3.43
N ALA A 15 -7.91 -7.77 3.15
CA ALA A 15 -6.73 -6.98 3.49
C ALA A 15 -6.49 -6.88 5.00
N VAL A 16 -7.54 -6.61 5.78
CA VAL A 16 -7.44 -6.57 7.25
C VAL A 16 -7.01 -7.93 7.80
N VAL A 17 -7.60 -9.03 7.33
CA VAL A 17 -7.25 -10.39 7.78
C VAL A 17 -5.81 -10.75 7.40
N SER A 18 -5.39 -10.44 6.17
CA SER A 18 -4.00 -10.64 5.73
C SER A 18 -3.01 -9.84 6.59
N ASP A 19 -3.34 -8.59 6.92
CA ASP A 19 -2.52 -7.75 7.81
C ASP A 19 -2.43 -8.34 9.23
N TYR A 20 -3.52 -8.86 9.78
CA TYR A 20 -3.48 -9.57 11.07
C TYR A 20 -2.57 -10.79 11.02
N PHE A 21 -2.63 -11.62 9.96
CA PHE A 21 -1.73 -12.75 9.80
C PHE A 21 -0.28 -12.30 9.63
N HIS A 22 -0.02 -11.23 8.87
CA HIS A 22 1.31 -10.66 8.70
C HIS A 22 1.90 -10.20 10.04
N LEU A 23 1.13 -9.46 10.84
CA LEU A 23 1.57 -8.96 12.14
C LEU A 23 1.78 -10.08 13.17
N LEU A 24 0.90 -11.08 13.17
CA LEU A 24 1.04 -12.25 14.05
C LEU A 24 2.31 -13.04 13.71
N ALA A 25 2.53 -13.30 12.42
CA ALA A 25 3.74 -13.99 11.94
C ALA A 25 5.01 -13.16 12.23
N ALA A 26 4.97 -11.84 12.01
CA ALA A 26 6.07 -10.93 12.35
C ALA A 26 6.41 -11.01 13.85
N SER A 27 5.38 -11.01 14.71
CA SER A 27 5.55 -11.08 16.16
C SER A 27 6.23 -12.36 16.60
N PHE A 28 5.78 -13.52 16.09
CA PHE A 28 6.40 -14.81 16.40
C PHE A 28 7.83 -14.90 15.89
N TRP A 29 8.09 -14.44 14.66
CA TRP A 29 9.40 -14.49 14.05
C TRP A 29 10.41 -13.56 14.75
N VAL A 30 10.09 -12.27 14.87
CA VAL A 30 10.94 -11.27 15.51
C VAL A 30 11.12 -11.60 16.99
N GLY A 31 10.02 -11.80 17.74
CA GLY A 31 10.09 -12.12 19.16
C GLY A 31 10.90 -13.39 19.43
N GLY A 32 10.76 -14.37 18.55
CA GLY A 32 11.55 -15.58 18.55
C GLY A 32 13.05 -15.35 18.34
N LEU A 33 13.41 -14.54 17.35
CA LEU A 33 14.80 -14.22 17.04
C LEU A 33 15.46 -13.47 18.20
N PHE A 34 14.77 -12.50 18.79
CA PHE A 34 15.24 -11.79 19.99
C PHE A 34 15.38 -12.72 21.19
N TYR A 35 14.42 -13.62 21.40
CA TYR A 35 14.52 -14.64 22.44
C TYR A 35 15.79 -15.47 22.25
N LEU A 36 16.08 -15.97 21.04
CA LEU A 36 17.32 -16.69 20.79
C LEU A 36 18.56 -15.83 20.99
N ALA A 37 18.59 -14.61 20.45
CA ALA A 37 19.73 -13.71 20.55
C ALA A 37 20.09 -13.38 22.03
N LEU A 38 19.08 -13.26 22.89
CA LEU A 38 19.24 -12.93 24.31
C LEU A 38 19.41 -14.17 25.20
N ALA A 39 18.76 -15.30 24.89
CA ALA A 39 18.81 -16.52 25.70
C ALA A 39 20.05 -17.38 25.42
N VAL A 40 20.57 -17.39 24.18
CA VAL A 40 21.75 -18.19 23.82
C VAL A 40 23.01 -17.79 24.64
N PRO A 41 23.36 -16.50 24.81
CA PRO A 41 24.55 -16.12 25.59
C PRO A 41 24.58 -16.58 27.07
N PRO A 42 23.52 -16.38 27.90
CA PRO A 42 23.53 -16.83 29.29
C PRO A 42 23.50 -18.35 29.41
N VAL A 43 22.73 -19.05 28.56
CA VAL A 43 22.71 -20.52 28.52
C VAL A 43 24.09 -21.08 28.19
N MET A 44 24.80 -20.49 27.23
CA MET A 44 26.17 -20.87 26.90
C MET A 44 27.16 -20.64 28.05
N LYS A 45 27.00 -19.54 28.79
CA LYS A 45 27.85 -19.24 29.94
C LYS A 45 27.64 -20.26 31.07
N ALA A 46 26.38 -20.58 31.36
CA ALA A 46 26.03 -21.60 32.36
C ALA A 46 26.56 -22.99 31.99
N MET A 47 26.46 -23.38 30.71
CA MET A 47 27.01 -24.63 30.18
C MET A 47 28.52 -24.74 30.37
N ARG A 48 29.27 -23.68 30.05
CA ARG A 48 30.73 -23.63 30.26
C ARG A 48 31.14 -23.73 31.72
N GLN A 49 30.29 -23.25 32.64
CA GLN A 49 30.55 -23.21 34.08
C GLN A 49 30.02 -24.45 34.82
N SER A 50 29.29 -25.34 34.12
CA SER A 50 28.74 -26.56 34.71
C SER A 50 29.85 -27.55 35.10
N LYS A 51 29.70 -28.17 36.27
CA LYS A 51 30.59 -29.23 36.80
C LYS A 51 30.72 -30.44 35.87
N TYR A 52 29.79 -30.60 34.92
CA TYR A 52 29.74 -31.69 33.94
C TYR A 52 30.34 -31.34 32.57
N ALA A 53 30.84 -30.11 32.38
CA ALA A 53 31.41 -29.67 31.10
C ALA A 53 32.55 -30.59 30.61
N GLY A 54 33.38 -31.12 31.52
CA GLY A 54 34.43 -32.09 31.18
C GLY A 54 33.91 -33.43 30.64
N ARG A 55 32.83 -33.98 31.22
CA ARG A 55 32.24 -35.27 30.76
C ARG A 55 31.52 -35.16 29.41
N LEU A 56 30.86 -34.04 29.15
CA LEU A 56 30.20 -33.77 27.86
C LEU A 56 31.23 -33.63 26.73
N GLN A 57 32.39 -33.05 27.05
CA GLN A 57 33.50 -32.92 26.11
C GLN A 57 34.16 -34.28 25.80
N GLU A 58 34.28 -35.19 26.77
CA GLU A 58 34.79 -36.56 26.54
C GLU A 58 33.83 -37.46 25.76
N SER A 59 32.51 -37.25 25.91
CA SER A 59 31.48 -38.02 25.19
C SER A 59 31.19 -37.49 23.76
N GLY A 60 31.88 -36.44 23.33
CA GLY A 60 31.72 -35.83 22.00
C GLY A 60 30.40 -35.09 21.78
N VAL A 61 29.54 -34.99 22.79
CA VAL A 61 28.21 -34.36 22.72
C VAL A 61 28.24 -33.00 23.42
N PHE A 62 28.25 -31.93 22.62
CA PHE A 62 28.41 -30.57 23.13
C PHE A 62 27.13 -29.91 23.66
N CYS A 63 25.94 -30.46 23.40
CA CYS A 63 24.65 -29.90 23.83
C CYS A 63 23.67 -30.97 24.33
N PRO A 64 23.00 -30.78 25.49
CA PRO A 64 21.97 -31.70 25.98
C PRO A 64 20.78 -31.83 25.02
N ALA A 65 20.21 -33.03 24.89
CA ALA A 65 19.07 -33.32 24.01
C ALA A 65 17.85 -32.42 24.23
N SER A 66 17.61 -31.99 25.48
CA SER A 66 16.52 -31.06 25.83
C SER A 66 16.64 -29.68 25.15
N HIS A 67 17.85 -29.21 24.90
CA HIS A 67 18.11 -27.92 24.25
C HIS A 67 18.01 -28.03 22.73
N VAL A 68 18.40 -29.18 22.17
CA VAL A 68 18.20 -29.50 20.74
C VAL A 68 16.70 -29.56 20.40
N MET A 69 15.88 -30.08 21.31
CA MET A 69 14.42 -30.08 21.19
C MET A 69 13.79 -28.68 21.27
N ALA A 70 14.33 -27.78 22.09
CA ALA A 70 13.87 -26.40 22.14
C ALA A 70 14.19 -25.67 20.81
N VAL A 71 15.40 -25.85 20.28
CA VAL A 71 15.83 -25.27 18.99
C VAL A 71 15.04 -25.84 17.80
N SER A 72 14.65 -27.12 17.83
CA SER A 72 13.85 -27.72 16.75
C SER A 72 12.41 -27.20 16.71
N ARG A 73 11.75 -27.06 17.85
CA ARG A 73 10.40 -26.46 17.95
C ARG A 73 10.41 -25.00 17.51
N PHE A 74 11.44 -24.27 17.90
CA PHE A 74 11.64 -22.90 17.47
C PHE A 74 11.82 -22.79 15.94
N SER A 75 12.59 -23.69 15.34
CA SER A 75 12.82 -23.70 13.89
C SER A 75 11.54 -23.94 13.09
N ALA A 76 10.61 -24.76 13.61
CA ALA A 76 9.30 -24.99 13.00
C ALA A 76 8.43 -23.71 13.03
N LEU A 77 8.37 -23.03 14.18
CA LEU A 77 7.66 -21.74 14.30
C LEU A 77 8.28 -20.67 13.42
N ALA A 78 9.62 -20.61 13.34
CA ALA A 78 10.32 -19.67 12.47
C ALA A 78 9.99 -19.91 11.00
N LEU A 79 9.97 -21.17 10.54
CA LEU A 79 9.63 -21.52 9.16
C LEU A 79 8.17 -21.20 8.82
N LEU A 80 7.23 -21.52 9.72
CA LEU A 80 5.81 -21.13 9.58
C LEU A 80 5.66 -19.61 9.49
N SER A 81 6.33 -18.88 10.40
CA SER A 81 6.22 -17.43 10.47
C SER A 81 6.81 -16.74 9.24
N VAL A 82 8.00 -17.16 8.80
CA VAL A 82 8.64 -16.62 7.59
C VAL A 82 7.83 -16.93 6.34
N GLY A 83 7.32 -18.16 6.20
CA GLY A 83 6.46 -18.52 5.07
C GLY A 83 5.18 -17.69 5.05
N ALA A 84 4.51 -17.53 6.20
CA ALA A 84 3.32 -16.68 6.32
C ALA A 84 3.63 -15.21 5.97
N LEU A 85 4.76 -14.66 6.42
CA LEU A 85 5.21 -13.30 6.10
C LEU A 85 5.45 -13.09 4.60
N LEU A 86 6.04 -14.07 3.92
CA LEU A 86 6.27 -14.01 2.47
C LEU A 86 4.95 -14.00 1.70
N VAL A 87 4.02 -14.89 2.07
CA VAL A 87 2.72 -15.02 1.39
C VAL A 87 1.87 -13.75 1.61
N THR A 88 1.67 -13.36 2.86
CA THR A 88 0.92 -12.13 3.22
C THR A 88 1.59 -10.86 2.66
N GLY A 89 2.93 -10.79 2.71
CA GLY A 89 3.69 -9.66 2.17
C GLY A 89 3.55 -9.50 0.65
N LEU A 90 3.40 -10.61 -0.08
CA LEU A 90 3.15 -10.58 -1.53
C LEU A 90 1.75 -10.00 -1.82
N TYR A 91 0.73 -10.42 -1.06
CA TYR A 91 -0.61 -9.86 -1.14
C TYR A 91 -0.62 -8.35 -0.85
N SER A 92 0.00 -7.92 0.26
CA SER A 92 0.09 -6.50 0.62
C SER A 92 0.85 -5.69 -0.42
N SER A 93 1.94 -6.23 -1.00
CA SER A 93 2.72 -5.54 -2.04
C SER A 93 1.90 -5.30 -3.31
N TRP A 94 1.14 -6.30 -3.76
CA TRP A 94 0.21 -6.15 -4.88
C TRP A 94 -0.85 -5.09 -4.59
N ALA A 95 -1.46 -5.15 -3.41
CA ALA A 95 -2.54 -4.24 -3.01
C ALA A 95 -2.07 -2.78 -2.92
N GLN A 96 -0.80 -2.54 -2.55
CA GLN A 96 -0.27 -1.19 -2.34
C GLN A 96 0.42 -0.59 -3.55
N VAL A 97 1.14 -1.39 -4.35
CA VAL A 97 1.91 -0.88 -5.48
C VAL A 97 1.10 -0.89 -6.77
N THR A 98 0.23 -1.88 -7.03
CA THR A 98 -0.79 -1.97 -8.12
C THR A 98 -0.36 -1.64 -9.58
N VAL A 99 0.34 -0.54 -9.85
CA VAL A 99 0.89 -0.08 -11.13
C VAL A 99 2.37 0.30 -11.00
N PHE A 100 3.13 0.18 -12.08
CA PHE A 100 4.59 0.46 -12.09
C PHE A 100 4.95 1.87 -11.61
N ARG A 101 4.11 2.89 -11.93
CA ARG A 101 4.37 4.27 -11.48
C ARG A 101 4.41 4.42 -9.96
N ALA A 102 3.74 3.52 -9.22
CA ALA A 102 3.71 3.58 -7.77
C ALA A 102 5.04 3.14 -7.14
N VAL A 103 5.88 2.39 -7.86
CA VAL A 103 7.22 1.99 -7.41
C VAL A 103 8.12 3.21 -7.19
N ALA A 104 7.96 4.25 -8.02
CA ALA A 104 8.76 5.48 -7.94
C ALA A 104 8.32 6.44 -6.82
N THR A 105 7.27 6.10 -6.05
CA THR A 105 6.84 6.90 -4.90
C THR A 105 7.79 6.68 -3.71
N PRO A 106 7.87 7.62 -2.74
CA PRO A 106 8.64 7.40 -1.50
C PRO A 106 8.31 6.07 -0.82
N TYR A 107 7.02 5.72 -0.75
CA TYR A 107 6.56 4.42 -0.26
C TYR A 107 7.15 3.26 -1.05
N GLY A 108 7.06 3.30 -2.38
CA GLY A 108 7.58 2.26 -3.27
C GLY A 108 9.10 2.06 -3.12
N ILE A 109 9.86 3.15 -2.98
CA ILE A 109 11.31 3.10 -2.77
C ILE A 109 11.65 2.46 -1.42
N VAL A 110 10.98 2.87 -0.34
CA VAL A 110 11.20 2.28 0.99
C VAL A 110 10.78 0.80 1.01
N LEU A 111 9.73 0.42 0.28
CA LEU A 111 9.35 -0.98 0.13
C LEU A 111 10.44 -1.80 -0.57
N LEU A 112 11.06 -1.27 -1.64
CA LEU A 112 12.20 -1.93 -2.30
C LEU A 112 13.38 -2.08 -1.35
N ALA A 113 13.72 -1.03 -0.59
CA ALA A 113 14.77 -1.10 0.43
C ALA A 113 14.47 -2.15 1.51
N LYS A 114 13.20 -2.26 1.95
CA LYS A 114 12.76 -3.33 2.86
C LYS A 114 12.99 -4.72 2.24
N LEU A 115 12.65 -4.91 0.96
CA LEU A 115 12.87 -6.19 0.28
C LEU A 115 14.37 -6.51 0.14
N GLU A 116 15.20 -5.51 -0.15
CA GLU A 116 16.66 -5.66 -0.20
C GLU A 116 17.25 -6.07 1.16
N LEU A 117 16.67 -5.63 2.29
CA LEU A 117 17.05 -6.08 3.64
C LEU A 117 16.53 -7.49 3.97
N VAL A 118 15.33 -7.83 3.50
CA VAL A 118 14.71 -9.14 3.76
C VAL A 118 15.46 -10.27 3.05
N VAL A 119 15.95 -10.05 1.81
CA VAL A 119 16.68 -11.07 1.05
C VAL A 119 17.91 -11.64 1.81
N PRO A 120 18.90 -10.84 2.25
CA PRO A 120 20.05 -11.35 2.99
C PRO A 120 19.66 -11.92 4.35
N LEU A 121 18.60 -11.39 4.99
CA LEU A 121 18.08 -11.93 6.24
C LEU A 121 17.53 -13.36 6.05
N LEU A 122 16.80 -13.62 4.96
CA LEU A 122 16.34 -14.97 4.62
C LEU A 122 17.50 -15.89 4.24
N MET A 123 18.52 -15.39 3.54
CA MET A 123 19.73 -16.16 3.24
C MET A 123 20.47 -16.57 4.52
N LEU A 124 20.61 -15.67 5.49
CA LEU A 124 21.20 -15.98 6.80
C LEU A 124 20.34 -16.98 7.57
N ALA A 125 19.03 -16.82 7.59
CA ALA A 125 18.10 -17.74 8.23
C ALA A 125 18.18 -19.16 7.63
N ALA A 126 18.25 -19.26 6.30
CA ALA A 126 18.47 -20.52 5.59
C ALA A 126 19.85 -21.11 5.93
N PHE A 127 20.91 -20.30 5.92
CA PHE A 127 22.25 -20.73 6.29
C PHE A 127 22.30 -21.27 7.73
N ASN A 128 21.66 -20.57 8.66
CA ASN A 128 21.54 -20.95 10.06
C ASN A 128 20.80 -22.30 10.22
N SER A 129 19.66 -22.44 9.54
CA SER A 129 18.80 -23.62 9.64
C SER A 129 19.42 -24.87 9.00
N PHE A 130 20.00 -24.76 7.81
CA PHE A 130 20.48 -25.91 7.03
C PHE A 130 21.96 -26.24 7.25
N TRP A 131 22.82 -25.28 7.61
CA TRP A 131 24.26 -25.53 7.78
C TRP A 131 24.75 -25.42 9.22
N VAL A 132 24.34 -24.36 9.94
CA VAL A 132 24.87 -24.10 11.30
C VAL A 132 24.23 -25.05 12.31
N ARG A 133 22.90 -25.17 12.27
CA ARG A 133 22.13 -25.96 13.25
C ARG A 133 22.52 -27.44 13.28
N PRO A 134 22.65 -28.17 12.15
CA PRO A 134 23.03 -29.60 12.19
C PRO A 134 24.43 -29.84 12.78
N ARG A 135 25.32 -28.84 12.74
CA ARG A 135 26.70 -28.94 13.25
C ARG A 135 26.85 -28.60 14.73
N LEU A 136 25.80 -28.07 15.39
CA LEU A 136 25.83 -27.66 16.79
C LEU A 136 26.18 -28.78 17.77
N ALA A 137 25.74 -30.01 17.48
CA ALA A 137 25.99 -31.16 18.35
C ALA A 137 27.43 -31.69 18.27
N LEU A 138 28.12 -31.41 17.15
CA LEU A 138 29.37 -32.08 16.77
C LEU A 138 30.60 -31.15 16.81
N GLN A 139 30.42 -29.83 16.72
CA GLN A 139 31.54 -28.90 16.55
C GLN A 139 31.46 -27.70 17.51
N PRO A 140 32.49 -27.44 18.35
CA PRO A 140 32.50 -26.30 19.26
C PRO A 140 32.55 -24.94 18.53
N ASN A 141 33.10 -24.91 17.30
CA ASN A 141 33.13 -23.71 16.47
C ASN A 141 31.75 -23.32 15.92
N ALA A 142 30.83 -24.28 15.79
CA ALA A 142 29.47 -24.03 15.30
C ALA A 142 28.69 -23.09 16.23
N LEU A 143 28.97 -23.12 17.54
CA LEU A 143 28.37 -22.20 18.51
C LEU A 143 28.81 -20.75 18.33
N ARG A 144 30.10 -20.52 18.02
CA ARG A 144 30.62 -19.17 17.74
C ARG A 144 30.05 -18.62 16.44
N MET A 145 29.92 -19.49 15.44
CA MET A 145 29.28 -19.15 14.16
C MET A 145 27.79 -18.83 14.35
N LEU A 146 27.06 -19.65 15.12
CA LEU A 146 25.65 -19.41 15.46
C LEU A 146 25.45 -18.03 16.07
N ARG A 147 26.27 -17.65 17.06
CA ARG A 147 26.17 -16.33 17.69
C ARG A 147 26.36 -15.20 16.69
N LYS A 148 27.35 -15.30 15.79
CA LYS A 148 27.60 -14.26 14.77
C LYS A 148 26.42 -14.13 13.81
N VAL A 149 25.91 -15.26 13.32
CA VAL A 149 24.78 -15.30 12.38
C VAL A 149 23.52 -14.77 13.03
N VAL A 150 23.15 -15.25 14.23
CA VAL A 150 21.96 -14.77 14.96
C VAL A 150 22.06 -13.28 15.30
N THR A 151 23.27 -12.77 15.61
CA THR A 151 23.47 -11.33 15.84
C THR A 151 23.24 -10.54 14.55
N ALA A 152 23.76 -11.01 13.41
CA ALA A 152 23.54 -10.37 12.11
C ALA A 152 22.06 -10.42 11.69
N GLU A 153 21.38 -11.56 11.91
CA GLU A 153 19.95 -11.71 11.70
C GLU A 153 19.16 -10.70 12.55
N ALA A 154 19.50 -10.55 13.83
CA ALA A 154 18.81 -9.62 14.72
C ALA A 154 19.01 -8.15 14.29
N ILE A 155 20.22 -7.77 13.85
CA ILE A 155 20.49 -6.43 13.33
C ILE A 155 19.66 -6.16 12.07
N LEU A 156 19.63 -7.09 11.12
CA LEU A 156 18.83 -6.96 9.90
C LEU A 156 17.33 -6.92 10.23
N ALA A 157 16.84 -7.71 11.19
CA ALA A 157 15.46 -7.65 11.64
C ALA A 157 15.11 -6.28 12.23
N VAL A 158 16.00 -5.66 13.00
CA VAL A 158 15.83 -4.28 13.49
C VAL A 158 15.76 -3.28 12.33
N LEU A 159 16.64 -3.38 11.33
CA LEU A 159 16.61 -2.52 10.16
C LEU A 159 15.29 -2.67 9.36
N VAL A 160 14.80 -3.91 9.23
CA VAL A 160 13.48 -4.18 8.62
C VAL A 160 12.37 -3.52 9.44
N LEU A 161 12.39 -3.60 10.77
CA LEU A 161 11.38 -2.93 11.62
C LEU A 161 11.43 -1.41 11.50
N LEU A 162 12.63 -0.82 11.43
CA LEU A 162 12.78 0.62 11.19
C LEU A 162 12.19 1.02 9.83
N SER A 163 12.42 0.22 8.78
CA SER A 163 11.81 0.46 7.46
C SER A 163 10.27 0.40 7.53
N VAL A 164 9.70 -0.48 8.36
CA VAL A 164 8.25 -0.54 8.60
C VAL A 164 7.76 0.75 9.27
N GLY A 165 8.48 1.26 10.27
CA GLY A 165 8.14 2.55 10.89
C GLY A 165 8.08 3.70 9.88
N VAL A 166 9.03 3.73 8.94
CA VAL A 166 9.02 4.70 7.83
C VAL A 166 7.87 4.44 6.87
N LEU A 167 7.56 3.20 6.51
CA LEU A 167 6.41 2.88 5.64
C LEU A 167 5.07 3.29 6.26
N VAL A 168 4.93 3.20 7.58
CA VAL A 168 3.71 3.59 8.29
C VAL A 168 3.51 5.11 8.31
N SER A 169 4.59 5.90 8.22
CA SER A 169 4.51 7.36 8.14
C SER A 169 4.32 7.90 6.72
N LEU A 170 4.30 7.02 5.71
CA LEU A 170 4.13 7.38 4.30
C LEU A 170 2.75 7.01 3.78
N ASP A 171 2.25 7.81 2.85
CA ASP A 171 1.05 7.45 2.09
C ASP A 171 1.31 6.18 1.27
N PRO A 172 0.39 5.19 1.27
CA PRO A 172 0.50 4.02 0.41
C PRO A 172 0.80 4.39 -1.04
N ALA A 173 1.67 3.62 -1.69
CA ALA A 173 2.19 3.93 -3.04
C ALA A 173 1.09 4.23 -4.08
N ARG A 174 -0.01 3.48 -4.10
CA ARG A 174 -1.16 3.73 -4.99
C ARG A 174 -1.84 5.09 -4.76
N GLN A 175 -1.88 5.57 -3.51
CA GLN A 175 -2.48 6.84 -3.13
C GLN A 175 -1.55 7.99 -3.52
N ALA A 176 -0.27 7.88 -3.17
CA ALA A 176 0.75 8.83 -3.61
C ALA A 176 0.87 8.91 -5.15
N ALA A 177 0.71 7.79 -5.86
CA ALA A 177 0.73 7.74 -7.32
C ALA A 177 -0.58 8.19 -7.99
N SER A 178 -1.62 8.47 -7.21
CA SER A 178 -2.89 9.08 -7.66
C SER A 178 -2.98 10.57 -7.26
N ALA A 179 -2.06 11.06 -6.43
CA ALA A 179 -2.00 12.46 -6.05
C ALA A 179 -1.64 13.33 -7.27
N PRO A 180 -2.32 14.48 -7.48
CA PRO A 180 -1.90 15.45 -8.48
C PRO A 180 -0.45 15.86 -8.23
N ARG A 181 0.42 15.75 -9.24
CA ARG A 181 1.79 16.26 -9.11
C ARG A 181 1.72 17.78 -9.05
N VAL A 182 2.49 18.40 -8.16
CA VAL A 182 2.66 19.86 -8.11
C VAL A 182 3.08 20.33 -9.52
N GLY A 183 2.21 21.10 -10.18
CA GLY A 183 2.36 21.53 -11.59
C GLY A 183 1.42 20.84 -12.60
N GLN A 184 0.62 19.86 -12.18
CA GLN A 184 -0.55 19.36 -12.91
C GLN A 184 -1.81 19.80 -12.13
N SER A 185 -2.21 21.06 -12.28
CA SER A 185 -3.59 21.43 -11.99
C SER A 185 -4.49 20.60 -12.90
N SER A 186 -5.60 20.10 -12.36
CA SER A 186 -6.72 19.67 -13.19
C SER A 186 -7.36 20.92 -13.79
N ASP A 187 -6.63 21.65 -14.64
CA ASP A 187 -7.21 22.70 -15.48
C ASP A 187 -8.24 22.00 -16.35
N GLN A 188 -9.50 21.99 -15.91
CA GLN A 188 -10.62 21.70 -16.78
C GLN A 188 -10.72 22.90 -17.73
N ALA A 189 -9.92 22.85 -18.78
CA ALA A 189 -9.82 23.87 -19.80
C ALA A 189 -10.86 23.59 -20.88
N PHE A 190 -11.86 24.45 -20.98
CA PHE A 190 -12.89 24.40 -22.01
C PHE A 190 -12.62 25.49 -23.03
N THR A 191 -12.91 25.26 -24.30
CA THR A 191 -12.70 26.26 -25.36
C THR A 191 -13.87 26.26 -26.33
N ALA A 192 -14.36 27.44 -26.68
CA ALA A 192 -15.39 27.63 -27.70
C ALA A 192 -15.08 28.86 -28.55
N SER A 193 -15.47 28.81 -29.82
CA SER A 193 -15.37 29.92 -30.75
C SER A 193 -16.76 30.46 -31.05
N VAL A 194 -17.01 31.74 -30.76
CA VAL A 194 -18.31 32.40 -30.94
C VAL A 194 -18.11 33.87 -31.31
N GLU A 195 -18.91 34.41 -32.23
CA GLU A 195 -18.87 35.83 -32.65
C GLU A 195 -17.44 36.39 -32.94
N GLY A 196 -16.61 35.56 -33.58
CA GLY A 196 -15.23 35.91 -33.95
C GLY A 196 -14.22 35.90 -32.80
N ALA A 197 -14.63 35.55 -31.58
CA ALA A 197 -13.77 35.37 -30.43
C ALA A 197 -13.60 33.88 -30.07
N ASN A 198 -12.39 33.52 -29.64
CA ASN A 198 -12.05 32.25 -29.02
C ASN A 198 -12.02 32.46 -27.51
N ILE A 199 -12.96 31.83 -26.81
CA ILE A 199 -13.11 31.91 -25.37
C ILE A 199 -12.61 30.59 -24.77
N LYS A 200 -11.57 30.66 -23.96
CA LYS A 200 -11.09 29.54 -23.14
C LYS A 200 -11.42 29.80 -21.68
N MET A 201 -12.06 28.84 -21.02
CA MET A 201 -12.37 28.89 -19.60
C MET A 201 -11.56 27.84 -18.85
N THR A 202 -10.98 28.19 -17.70
CA THR A 202 -10.40 27.24 -16.74
C THR A 202 -11.07 27.40 -15.39
N VAL A 203 -11.19 26.30 -14.66
CA VAL A 203 -11.75 26.25 -13.30
C VAL A 203 -10.74 25.58 -12.38
N ASP A 204 -10.33 26.26 -11.31
CA ASP A 204 -9.34 25.76 -10.35
C ASP A 204 -9.83 25.95 -8.91
N PRO A 205 -9.86 24.91 -8.05
CA PRO A 205 -9.47 23.51 -8.29
C PRO A 205 -10.57 22.62 -8.90
N GLY A 206 -11.74 23.18 -9.24
CA GLY A 206 -12.88 22.43 -9.78
C GLY A 206 -13.56 21.53 -8.75
N GLN A 207 -13.67 21.98 -7.50
CA GLN A 207 -14.19 21.21 -6.37
C GLN A 207 -15.37 21.92 -5.68
N LEU A 208 -16.04 21.24 -4.75
CA LEU A 208 -17.06 21.88 -3.91
C LEU A 208 -16.47 23.09 -3.15
N GLY A 209 -17.28 24.14 -3.01
CA GLY A 209 -16.88 25.38 -2.35
C GLY A 209 -16.31 26.41 -3.32
N SER A 210 -15.37 27.22 -2.83
CA SER A 210 -14.82 28.36 -3.57
C SER A 210 -13.82 27.92 -4.64
N ASN A 211 -14.01 28.43 -5.86
CA ASN A 211 -13.17 28.18 -7.01
C ASN A 211 -12.83 29.49 -7.71
N LEU A 212 -11.78 29.44 -8.50
CA LEU A 212 -11.40 30.49 -9.43
C LEU A 212 -11.82 30.09 -10.84
N VAL A 213 -12.54 30.97 -11.53
CA VAL A 213 -12.82 30.81 -12.96
C VAL A 213 -12.02 31.84 -13.74
N THR A 214 -11.12 31.38 -14.61
CA THR A 214 -10.34 32.25 -15.48
C THR A 214 -10.83 32.12 -16.92
N VAL A 215 -11.09 33.24 -17.57
CA VAL A 215 -11.56 33.35 -18.95
C VAL A 215 -10.49 34.04 -19.78
N PHE A 216 -9.99 33.36 -20.81
CA PHE A 216 -9.07 33.88 -21.80
C PHE A 216 -9.83 34.17 -23.10
N ILE A 217 -9.70 35.38 -23.61
CA ILE A 217 -10.41 35.85 -24.79
C ILE A 217 -9.39 36.22 -25.86
N THR A 218 -9.43 35.51 -26.98
CA THR A 218 -8.52 35.71 -28.12
C THR A 218 -9.30 35.85 -29.42
N ASP A 219 -8.71 36.48 -30.43
CA ASP A 219 -9.28 36.51 -31.78
C ASP A 219 -8.98 35.20 -32.54
N ARG A 220 -9.45 35.10 -33.79
CA ARG A 220 -9.20 33.93 -34.66
C ARG A 220 -7.71 33.72 -34.98
N ALA A 221 -6.89 34.76 -34.87
CA ALA A 221 -5.44 34.68 -35.07
C ALA A 221 -4.67 34.38 -33.78
N GLY A 222 -5.37 34.16 -32.66
CA GLY A 222 -4.79 33.87 -31.35
C GLY A 222 -4.28 35.11 -30.59
N ARG A 223 -4.59 36.32 -31.05
CA ARG A 223 -4.22 37.57 -30.38
C ARG A 223 -5.22 37.88 -29.28
N ALA A 224 -4.74 38.35 -28.14
CA ALA A 224 -5.60 38.74 -27.02
C ALA A 224 -6.58 39.84 -27.41
N ILE A 225 -7.86 39.68 -27.03
CA ILE A 225 -8.88 40.72 -27.18
C ILE A 225 -8.88 41.55 -25.88
N THR A 226 -8.48 42.81 -25.98
CA THR A 226 -8.30 43.72 -24.82
C THR A 226 -9.34 44.83 -24.72
N ASN A 227 -10.31 44.88 -25.64
CA ASN A 227 -11.35 45.91 -25.68
C ASN A 227 -12.69 45.44 -25.11
N ALA A 228 -12.75 44.26 -24.49
CA ALA A 228 -13.94 43.81 -23.78
C ALA A 228 -14.25 44.76 -22.62
N THR A 229 -15.49 45.21 -22.51
CA THR A 229 -15.92 46.16 -21.47
C THR A 229 -16.52 45.47 -20.27
N GLN A 230 -17.08 44.27 -20.47
CA GLN A 230 -17.68 43.48 -19.41
C GLN A 230 -17.59 41.99 -19.74
N VAL A 231 -17.20 41.19 -18.74
CA VAL A 231 -17.22 39.73 -18.83
C VAL A 231 -17.98 39.19 -17.61
N THR A 232 -18.96 38.32 -17.84
CA THR A 232 -19.73 37.69 -16.76
C THR A 232 -19.71 36.17 -16.89
N VAL A 233 -19.67 35.51 -15.74
CA VAL A 233 -19.73 34.05 -15.58
C VAL A 233 -21.05 33.71 -14.90
N GLY A 234 -22.00 33.15 -15.64
CA GLY A 234 -23.27 32.66 -15.11
C GLY A 234 -23.21 31.17 -14.80
N LEU A 235 -23.26 30.77 -13.54
CA LEU A 235 -23.25 29.39 -13.09
C LEU A 235 -24.67 28.86 -12.91
N THR A 236 -24.96 27.70 -13.49
CA THR A 236 -26.24 27.01 -13.37
C THR A 236 -26.02 25.54 -13.07
N PHE A 237 -26.70 25.03 -12.04
CA PHE A 237 -26.71 23.60 -11.76
C PHE A 237 -27.77 22.90 -12.61
N LEU A 238 -27.40 21.83 -13.29
CA LEU A 238 -28.25 21.19 -14.31
C LEU A 238 -29.14 20.08 -13.74
N ASP A 239 -28.77 19.48 -12.62
CA ASP A 239 -29.49 18.32 -12.09
C ASP A 239 -30.74 18.72 -11.29
N ARG A 240 -30.80 19.96 -10.76
CA ARG A 240 -32.00 20.57 -10.19
C ARG A 240 -31.89 22.09 -10.25
N ASP A 241 -33.03 22.78 -10.32
CA ASP A 241 -33.03 24.24 -10.29
C ASP A 241 -32.70 24.74 -8.86
N ILE A 242 -31.55 25.40 -8.72
CA ILE A 242 -31.12 26.09 -7.49
C ILE A 242 -30.89 27.59 -7.73
N GLY A 243 -31.34 28.12 -8.87
CA GLY A 243 -31.04 29.47 -9.32
C GLY A 243 -29.73 29.58 -10.12
N ILE A 244 -29.51 30.79 -10.64
CA ILE A 244 -28.33 31.15 -11.42
C ILE A 244 -27.51 32.15 -10.62
N GLU A 245 -26.22 31.84 -10.45
CA GLU A 245 -25.26 32.77 -9.85
C GLU A 245 -24.52 33.49 -10.98
N VAL A 246 -24.56 34.82 -11.02
CA VAL A 246 -23.88 35.61 -12.06
C VAL A 246 -22.75 36.40 -11.42
N ILE A 247 -21.52 36.06 -11.80
CA ILE A 247 -20.31 36.61 -11.23
C ILE A 247 -19.64 37.51 -12.26
N PRO A 248 -19.40 38.80 -11.96
CA PRO A 248 -18.59 39.65 -12.82
C PRO A 248 -17.12 39.20 -12.75
N ALA A 249 -16.49 39.01 -13.91
CA ALA A 249 -15.06 38.78 -13.98
C ALA A 249 -14.32 40.12 -14.02
N LEU A 250 -13.16 40.19 -13.36
CA LEU A 250 -12.29 41.36 -13.34
C LEU A 250 -11.22 41.24 -14.42
N ASP A 251 -10.94 42.35 -15.12
CA ASP A 251 -9.90 42.40 -16.14
C ASP A 251 -8.50 42.34 -15.51
N HIS A 252 -7.69 41.40 -15.95
CA HIS A 252 -6.30 41.22 -15.54
C HIS A 252 -5.32 41.56 -16.69
N GLY A 253 -5.82 42.12 -17.78
CA GLY A 253 -5.05 42.49 -18.96
C GLY A 253 -4.78 41.32 -19.89
N PHE A 254 -4.29 41.62 -21.10
CA PHE A 254 -3.96 40.62 -22.13
C PHE A 254 -5.09 39.61 -22.43
N GLY A 255 -6.35 40.06 -22.35
CA GLY A 255 -7.52 39.24 -22.63
C GLY A 255 -7.84 38.20 -21.54
N VAL A 256 -7.25 38.35 -20.34
CA VAL A 256 -7.48 37.49 -19.18
C VAL A 256 -8.46 38.15 -18.23
N TRP A 257 -9.53 37.43 -17.91
CA TRP A 257 -10.58 37.87 -16.99
C TRP A 257 -10.76 36.84 -15.89
N VAL A 258 -10.84 37.29 -14.64
CA VAL A 258 -10.88 36.40 -13.47
C VAL A 258 -12.15 36.64 -12.67
N ALA A 259 -12.99 35.62 -12.55
CA ALA A 259 -14.12 35.60 -11.63
C ALA A 259 -13.68 34.92 -10.32
N HIS A 260 -13.56 35.72 -9.28
CA HIS A 260 -13.29 35.25 -7.93
C HIS A 260 -14.57 34.72 -7.28
N GLU A 261 -14.41 33.79 -6.34
CA GLU A 261 -15.51 33.27 -5.49
C GLU A 261 -16.59 32.45 -6.23
N ALA A 262 -16.26 31.76 -7.33
CA ALA A 262 -17.18 30.82 -7.95
C ALA A 262 -17.50 29.66 -7.00
N ASN A 263 -18.70 29.67 -6.40
CA ASN A 263 -19.05 28.74 -5.33
C ASN A 263 -19.89 27.57 -5.83
N PHE A 264 -19.26 26.40 -5.96
CA PHE A 264 -19.99 25.17 -6.28
C PHE A 264 -20.57 24.55 -5.00
N SER A 265 -21.81 24.92 -4.69
CA SER A 265 -22.53 24.50 -3.48
C SER A 265 -22.96 23.03 -3.47
N VAL A 266 -23.02 22.40 -4.65
CA VAL A 266 -23.42 21.01 -4.84
C VAL A 266 -22.57 20.35 -5.90
N ALA A 267 -22.39 19.04 -5.76
CA ALA A 267 -21.69 18.24 -6.76
C ALA A 267 -22.68 17.74 -7.80
N GLY A 268 -22.20 17.55 -9.02
CA GLY A 268 -23.01 17.15 -10.16
C GLY A 268 -22.70 18.00 -11.39
N LYS A 269 -23.65 18.08 -12.32
CA LYS A 269 -23.47 18.77 -13.59
C LYS A 269 -23.71 20.27 -13.46
N TRP A 270 -22.73 21.05 -13.87
CA TRP A 270 -22.79 22.50 -13.89
C TRP A 270 -22.62 23.03 -15.31
N ARG A 271 -23.27 24.16 -15.58
CA ARG A 271 -23.08 24.94 -16.81
C ARG A 271 -22.56 26.32 -16.43
N ALA A 272 -21.41 26.70 -16.98
CA ALA A 272 -20.90 28.07 -16.93
C ALA A 272 -21.21 28.78 -18.26
N THR A 273 -22.05 29.79 -18.20
CA THR A 273 -22.38 30.66 -19.34
C THR A 273 -21.48 31.89 -19.29
N ILE A 274 -20.59 32.02 -20.27
CA ILE A 274 -19.70 33.17 -20.40
C ILE A 274 -20.35 34.17 -21.35
N THR A 275 -20.49 35.42 -20.90
CA THR A 275 -20.95 36.53 -21.74
C THR A 275 -19.85 37.59 -21.77
N VAL A 276 -19.44 37.98 -22.98
CA VAL A 276 -18.41 38.99 -23.24
C VAL A 276 -19.06 40.12 -24.03
N VAL A 277 -19.07 41.31 -23.45
CA VAL A 277 -19.58 42.54 -24.07
C VAL A 277 -18.40 43.31 -24.66
N ARG A 278 -18.55 43.75 -25.91
CA ARG A 278 -17.54 44.56 -26.63
C ARG A 278 -18.19 45.77 -27.26
N PRO A 279 -17.51 46.93 -27.31
CA PRO A 279 -18.08 48.15 -27.87
C PRO A 279 -18.17 48.15 -29.40
N ASP A 280 -17.36 47.32 -30.08
CA ASP A 280 -17.16 47.31 -31.53
C ASP A 280 -17.56 45.97 -32.18
N ALA A 281 -18.25 45.09 -31.44
CA ALA A 281 -18.70 43.80 -31.93
C ALA A 281 -19.94 43.32 -31.17
N PHE A 282 -20.65 42.34 -31.73
CA PHE A 282 -21.74 41.69 -31.02
C PHE A 282 -21.26 41.00 -29.73
N ASP A 283 -22.17 40.96 -28.75
CA ASP A 283 -21.98 40.24 -27.50
C ASP A 283 -21.73 38.76 -27.78
N ALA A 284 -20.59 38.28 -27.31
CA ALA A 284 -20.20 36.88 -27.47
C ALA A 284 -20.69 36.10 -26.25
N ARG A 285 -21.62 35.16 -26.47
CA ARG A 285 -22.17 34.31 -25.42
C ARG A 285 -21.95 32.84 -25.72
N THR A 286 -21.32 32.11 -24.81
CA THR A 286 -21.10 30.66 -24.92
C THR A 286 -21.34 29.97 -23.59
N ALA A 287 -21.55 28.65 -23.60
CA ALA A 287 -21.75 27.87 -22.38
C ALA A 287 -20.89 26.61 -22.38
N PHE A 288 -20.32 26.31 -21.22
CA PHE A 288 -19.50 25.13 -20.97
C PHE A 288 -20.16 24.26 -19.91
N GLU A 289 -20.28 22.97 -20.18
CA GLU A 289 -20.80 22.00 -19.22
C GLU A 289 -19.65 21.18 -18.64
N PHE A 290 -19.68 20.99 -17.33
CA PHE A 290 -18.67 20.25 -16.59
C PHE A 290 -19.25 19.61 -15.34
N ILE A 291 -18.48 18.73 -14.70
CA ILE A 291 -18.92 17.99 -13.52
C ILE A 291 -18.05 18.40 -12.34
N VAL A 292 -18.70 18.86 -11.27
CA VAL A 292 -18.07 19.11 -9.97
C VAL A 292 -18.20 17.83 -9.13
N PRO A 293 -17.09 17.23 -8.67
CA PRO A 293 -17.11 16.00 -7.88
C PRO A 293 -17.61 16.22 -6.45
N LEU A 294 -18.10 15.17 -5.79
CA LEU A 294 -18.62 15.16 -4.41
C LEU A 294 -17.59 15.46 -3.30
N GLY A 295 -16.36 15.87 -3.65
CA GLY A 295 -15.30 16.26 -2.71
C GLY A 295 -13.89 15.86 -3.21
N PRO A 296 -12.82 16.28 -2.52
CA PRO A 296 -11.46 15.84 -2.80
C PRO A 296 -11.40 14.33 -2.46
N GLY A 297 -11.50 13.50 -3.50
CA GLY A 297 -11.72 12.07 -3.35
C GLY A 297 -12.37 11.41 -4.57
N GLN A 298 -12.93 12.21 -5.48
CA GLN A 298 -13.21 11.78 -6.86
C GLN A 298 -12.33 12.59 -7.82
N THR A 299 -11.03 12.49 -7.56
CA THR A 299 -9.86 12.99 -8.29
C THR A 299 -9.43 11.97 -9.37
N PRO A 300 -8.45 12.30 -10.25
CA PRO A 300 -8.07 11.53 -11.44
C PRO A 300 -7.95 10.03 -11.17
N ALA A 301 -8.57 9.20 -12.02
CA ALA A 301 -8.51 7.72 -12.03
C ALA A 301 -7.80 7.11 -10.80
N SER A 302 -8.46 7.08 -9.64
CA SER A 302 -7.90 6.54 -8.41
C SER A 302 -7.42 5.11 -8.66
N ILE A 303 -6.15 4.81 -8.40
CA ILE A 303 -5.62 3.45 -8.58
C ILE A 303 -6.21 2.57 -7.48
N THR A 304 -7.28 1.85 -7.81
CA THR A 304 -7.88 0.88 -6.90
C THR A 304 -7.50 -0.54 -7.32
N PRO A 305 -7.06 -1.40 -6.39
CA PRO A 305 -6.81 -2.80 -6.70
C PRO A 305 -8.11 -3.50 -7.14
N SER A 306 -7.99 -4.41 -8.11
CA SER A 306 -9.12 -5.16 -8.67
C SER A 306 -9.76 -6.07 -7.60
N PRO A 307 -11.09 -6.00 -7.38
CA PRO A 307 -11.78 -6.86 -6.41
C PRO A 307 -11.67 -8.35 -6.70
N SER A 308 -11.83 -8.76 -7.96
CA SER A 308 -11.76 -10.17 -8.36
C SER A 308 -10.34 -10.72 -8.17
N THR A 309 -9.34 -9.94 -8.57
CA THR A 309 -7.93 -10.30 -8.38
C THR A 309 -7.58 -10.38 -6.89
N GLY A 310 -8.04 -9.42 -6.07
CA GLY A 310 -7.81 -9.44 -4.63
C GLY A 310 -8.41 -10.67 -3.96
N LYS A 311 -9.63 -11.05 -4.32
CA LYS A 311 -10.27 -12.27 -3.80
C LYS A 311 -9.50 -13.53 -4.18
N LEU A 312 -9.07 -13.66 -5.45
CA LEU A 312 -8.28 -14.80 -5.91
C LEU A 312 -6.93 -14.89 -5.23
N LEU A 313 -6.23 -13.76 -5.07
CA LEU A 313 -4.93 -13.73 -4.38
C LEU A 313 -5.08 -14.06 -2.90
N PHE A 314 -6.13 -13.60 -2.24
CA PHE A 314 -6.40 -13.93 -0.85
C PHE A 314 -6.77 -15.42 -0.68
N ALA A 315 -7.57 -15.98 -1.60
CA ALA A 315 -7.85 -17.41 -1.63
C ALA A 315 -6.57 -18.25 -1.81
N LEU A 316 -5.69 -17.83 -2.72
CA LEU A 316 -4.38 -18.45 -2.93
C LEU A 316 -3.50 -18.33 -1.69
N GLU A 317 -3.47 -17.17 -1.02
CA GLU A 317 -2.76 -16.95 0.23
C GLU A 317 -3.17 -17.96 1.31
N LEU A 318 -4.48 -18.17 1.50
CA LEU A 318 -4.98 -19.15 2.48
C LEU A 318 -4.59 -20.59 2.13
N VAL A 319 -4.62 -20.97 0.84
CA VAL A 319 -4.14 -22.28 0.40
C VAL A 319 -2.64 -22.45 0.66
N LEU A 320 -1.83 -21.43 0.33
CA LEU A 320 -0.38 -21.48 0.53
C LEU A 320 -0.01 -21.56 2.02
N ILE A 321 -0.72 -20.81 2.88
CA ILE A 321 -0.57 -20.92 4.34
C ILE A 321 -0.99 -22.32 4.81
N GLY A 322 -2.09 -22.87 4.29
CA GLY A 322 -2.53 -24.23 4.61
C GLY A 322 -1.50 -25.30 4.27
N LEU A 323 -0.94 -25.24 3.06
CA LEU A 323 0.15 -26.12 2.60
C LEU A 323 1.41 -25.97 3.44
N LEU A 324 1.74 -24.75 3.87
CA LEU A 324 2.86 -24.48 4.76
C LEU A 324 2.67 -25.17 6.12
N PHE A 325 1.46 -25.14 6.70
CA PHE A 325 1.15 -25.86 7.94
C PHE A 325 1.34 -27.37 7.79
N PHE A 326 0.88 -27.97 6.68
CA PHE A 326 1.11 -29.39 6.40
C PHE A 326 2.59 -29.74 6.27
N GLY A 327 3.35 -28.94 5.51
CA GLY A 327 4.78 -29.15 5.29
C GLY A 327 5.59 -29.10 6.59
N VAL A 328 5.35 -28.10 7.44
CA VAL A 328 6.05 -27.99 8.73
C VAL A 328 5.60 -29.07 9.71
N GLY A 329 4.31 -29.44 9.72
CA GLY A 329 3.82 -30.59 10.46
C GLY A 329 4.58 -31.86 10.10
N ALA A 330 4.62 -32.22 8.82
CA ALA A 330 5.24 -33.44 8.32
C ALA A 330 6.77 -33.52 8.58
N ILE A 331 7.48 -32.39 8.48
CA ILE A 331 8.95 -32.34 8.55
C ILE A 331 9.47 -32.03 9.96
N GLY A 332 8.77 -31.17 10.70
CA GLY A 332 9.27 -30.55 11.92
C GLY A 332 8.67 -31.08 13.22
N LEU A 333 7.44 -31.61 13.18
CA LEU A 333 6.71 -32.10 14.35
C LEU A 333 6.47 -33.59 14.16
N GLY A 334 7.25 -34.46 14.81
CA GLY A 334 7.09 -35.91 14.67
C GLY A 334 5.62 -36.33 14.84
N ARG A 335 5.13 -37.27 14.01
CA ARG A 335 3.70 -37.63 13.83
C ARG A 335 2.91 -37.93 15.12
N GLY A 336 3.57 -38.19 16.25
CA GLY A 336 2.96 -38.40 17.56
C GLY A 336 2.88 -37.16 18.47
N ALA A 337 3.41 -36.01 18.06
CA ALA A 337 3.42 -34.80 18.88
C ALA A 337 2.06 -34.10 18.85
N PRO A 338 1.58 -33.53 19.98
CA PRO A 338 0.33 -32.77 20.00
C PRO A 338 0.31 -31.58 19.02
N GLY A 339 1.47 -30.99 18.74
CA GLY A 339 1.62 -29.93 17.74
C GLY A 339 1.38 -30.40 16.30
N PHE A 340 1.58 -31.68 15.98
CA PHE A 340 1.36 -32.23 14.64
C PHE A 340 -0.13 -32.20 14.28
N ARG A 341 -0.99 -32.71 15.17
CA ARG A 341 -2.46 -32.68 14.97
C ARG A 341 -3.00 -31.26 14.82
N LEU A 342 -2.48 -30.32 15.62
CA LEU A 342 -2.87 -28.92 15.50
C LEU A 342 -2.49 -28.34 14.12
N SER A 343 -1.28 -28.65 13.63
CA SER A 343 -0.85 -28.21 12.29
C SER A 343 -1.71 -28.81 11.16
N GLU A 344 -2.16 -30.06 11.27
CA GLU A 344 -3.06 -30.68 10.30
C GLU A 344 -4.44 -30.02 10.29
N VAL A 345 -5.01 -29.74 11.46
CA VAL A 345 -6.31 -29.06 11.58
C VAL A 345 -6.23 -27.66 10.99
N LEU A 346 -5.23 -26.86 11.38
CA LEU A 346 -5.04 -25.51 10.85
C LEU A 346 -4.78 -25.50 9.34
N GLY A 347 -3.95 -26.44 8.86
CA GLY A 347 -3.69 -26.61 7.44
C GLY A 347 -4.95 -26.95 6.64
N THR A 348 -5.77 -27.85 7.16
CA THR A 348 -7.05 -28.26 6.53
C THR A 348 -8.02 -27.09 6.48
N VAL A 349 -8.24 -26.40 7.60
CA VAL A 349 -9.17 -25.26 7.68
C VAL A 349 -8.76 -24.16 6.72
N ALA A 350 -7.48 -23.76 6.71
CA ALA A 350 -6.99 -22.71 5.82
C ALA A 350 -7.13 -23.09 4.34
N THR A 351 -6.78 -24.34 3.99
CA THR A 351 -6.87 -24.83 2.61
C THR A 351 -8.33 -24.90 2.13
N LEU A 352 -9.24 -25.45 2.95
CA LEU A 352 -10.65 -25.52 2.60
C LEU A 352 -11.29 -24.14 2.48
N ALA A 353 -10.97 -23.22 3.39
CA ALA A 353 -11.44 -21.84 3.31
C ALA A 353 -10.95 -21.15 2.03
N GLY A 354 -9.68 -21.32 1.67
CA GLY A 354 -9.10 -20.80 0.44
C GLY A 354 -9.77 -21.37 -0.82
N LEU A 355 -9.94 -22.69 -0.89
CA LEU A 355 -10.62 -23.35 -2.02
C LEU A 355 -12.08 -22.90 -2.15
N ALA A 356 -12.82 -22.82 -1.03
CA ALA A 356 -14.20 -22.34 -1.04
C ALA A 356 -14.29 -20.88 -1.54
N LEU A 357 -13.38 -20.01 -1.09
CA LEU A 357 -13.31 -18.62 -1.56
C LEU A 357 -13.00 -18.53 -3.07
N ALA A 358 -12.12 -19.39 -3.59
CA ALA A 358 -11.80 -19.44 -5.01
C ALA A 358 -12.99 -19.90 -5.87
N MET A 359 -13.80 -20.85 -5.38
CA MET A 359 -14.98 -21.37 -6.10
C MET A 359 -16.18 -20.42 -6.13
N LEU A 360 -16.25 -19.47 -5.19
CA LEU A 360 -17.33 -18.50 -5.08
C LEU A 360 -17.13 -17.25 -5.95
N GLY A 361 -16.06 -17.17 -6.75
CA GLY A 361 -15.72 -16.06 -7.64
C GLY A 361 -15.78 -16.49 -9.09
#